data_AF-A0A2S1WBA0-F1
#
_entry.id   AF-A0A2S1WBA0-F1
#
_cell.length_a   1.000
_cell.length_b   1.000
_cell.length_c   1.000
_cell.angle_alpha   90.00
_cell.angle_beta   90.00
_cell.angle_gamma   90.00
#
_symmetry.space_group_name_H-M   'P 1'
#
loop_
_entity.id
_entity.type
_entity.pdbx_description
1 polymer ?
#
loop_
_entity_poly.entity_id
_entity_poly.type
_entity_poly.pdbx_seq_one_letter_code
_entity_poly.pdbx_strand_id
1 'polypeptide(L)'
;MDSLRIFPVSLQSFCKLFSVEGKLTPYNPKWNKPTILEDKYEMKELVKYAGQDSAALYKALKEAQLTYIDKYGVDITSVVSLPALAMKILRLNFLKSPIPILTGFNDYFVRKSYFGGAVDIYKAHGVKCYYYDVRSLYPYAMTKPMPLELIETLTGSALDSFDLNSFFGFIELEIHCPATVKRPVLPLRWQNRTIYPRGKFSGVYFSEEVKDMVSLGYKIVKVKCAKRFTKGYIFNDYVKEMFEIKNNSVGAERWIAKLLLNSLYGVFGRRQEQLKTITIPSDMEAAYLTAFPSATILNINDDLSTILFDDKPNYQALDQMKAVFHDKSPFKRSVKANVAIASAITSYSRIHMNRIKQLPYVIYTDTDSAITTQPLPEHLIGN
;
A
#
# COMPACT_ATOMS: atom_id res chain seq x y z
N MET A 1 0.39 21.29 7.84
CA MET A 1 -0.08 19.90 8.01
C MET A 1 -1.38 19.75 7.22
N ASP A 2 -1.55 18.67 6.47
CA ASP A 2 -2.81 18.33 5.81
C ASP A 2 -3.53 17.27 6.67
N SER A 3 -4.54 17.68 7.44
CA SER A 3 -5.24 16.82 8.39
C SER A 3 -5.98 15.67 7.69
N LEU A 4 -6.44 15.86 6.46
CA LEU A 4 -7.17 14.86 5.70
C LEU A 4 -6.29 13.66 5.32
N ARG A 5 -4.99 13.89 5.12
CA ARG A 5 -4.01 12.82 4.86
C ARG A 5 -3.73 11.94 6.08
N ILE A 6 -4.00 12.43 7.29
CA ILE A 6 -3.82 11.72 8.55
C ILE A 6 -5.15 11.11 9.00
N PHE A 7 -6.24 11.87 8.86
CA PHE A 7 -7.59 11.52 9.27
C PHE A 7 -8.54 11.65 8.06
N PRO A 8 -8.67 10.61 7.23
CA PRO A 8 -9.43 10.66 5.97
C PRO A 8 -10.95 10.56 6.20
N VAL A 9 -11.50 11.54 6.91
CA VAL A 9 -12.93 11.64 7.26
C VAL A 9 -13.42 13.07 7.10
N SER A 10 -14.74 13.24 6.97
CA SER A 10 -15.34 14.57 6.98
C SER A 10 -15.07 15.29 8.31
N LEU A 11 -15.04 16.63 8.30
CA LEU A 11 -14.86 17.43 9.52
C LEU A 11 -15.91 17.08 10.58
N GLN A 12 -17.18 16.89 10.19
CA GLN A 12 -18.23 16.52 11.14
C GLN A 12 -17.98 15.16 11.78
N SER A 13 -17.53 14.18 11.00
CA SER A 13 -17.14 12.86 11.52
C SER A 13 -15.92 12.96 12.43
N PHE A 14 -14.94 13.80 12.07
CA PHE A 14 -13.73 14.02 12.86
C PHE A 14 -14.03 14.64 14.23
N CYS A 15 -14.87 15.69 14.27
CA CYS A 15 -15.34 16.29 15.52
C CYS A 15 -16.07 15.26 16.39
N LYS A 16 -16.97 14.46 15.80
CA LYS A 16 -17.67 13.37 16.52
C LYS A 16 -16.72 12.32 17.09
N LEU A 17 -15.68 11.95 16.36
CA LEU A 17 -14.69 10.97 16.82
C LEU A 17 -14.01 11.44 18.10
N PHE A 18 -13.64 12.72 18.18
CA PHE A 18 -12.94 13.29 19.33
C PHE A 18 -13.87 14.01 20.31
N SER A 19 -15.18 13.74 20.26
CA SER A 19 -16.17 14.34 21.17
C SER A 19 -16.16 15.88 21.20
N VAL A 20 -15.82 16.50 20.06
CA VAL A 20 -15.80 17.95 19.88
C VAL A 20 -17.09 18.39 19.19
N GLU A 21 -17.61 19.55 19.60
CA GLU A 21 -18.74 20.19 18.92
C GLU A 21 -18.40 20.48 17.44
N GLY A 22 -19.24 19.96 16.55
CA GLY A 22 -19.03 20.05 15.11
C GLY A 22 -19.54 21.35 14.49
N LYS A 23 -19.89 21.27 13.20
CA LYS A 23 -20.53 22.36 12.47
C LYS A 23 -21.94 22.61 13.04
N LEU A 24 -22.29 23.88 13.19
CA LEU A 24 -23.59 24.37 13.63
C LEU A 24 -24.42 24.85 12.44
N THR A 25 -23.76 25.37 11.40
CA THR A 25 -24.40 25.85 10.19
C THR A 25 -24.08 24.94 8.99
N PRO A 26 -25.08 24.61 8.15
CA PRO A 26 -24.83 23.88 6.91
C PRO A 26 -24.18 24.79 5.86
N TYR A 27 -23.47 24.16 4.92
CA TYR A 27 -22.90 24.86 3.76
C TYR A 27 -24.02 25.40 2.85
N ASN A 28 -23.89 26.65 2.39
CA ASN A 28 -24.82 27.26 1.44
C ASN A 28 -24.26 27.20 0.00
N PRO A 29 -24.91 26.47 -0.93
CA PRO A 29 -24.44 26.35 -2.32
C PRO A 29 -24.32 27.67 -3.10
N LYS A 30 -24.97 28.75 -2.65
CA LYS A 30 -24.84 30.08 -3.27
C LYS A 30 -23.41 30.61 -3.25
N TRP A 31 -22.61 30.18 -2.27
CA TRP A 31 -21.21 30.59 -2.12
C TRP A 31 -20.28 30.06 -3.23
N ASN A 32 -20.73 29.14 -4.08
CA ASN A 32 -19.97 28.68 -5.26
C ASN A 32 -20.01 29.66 -6.43
N LYS A 33 -20.89 30.68 -6.40
CA LYS A 33 -21.01 31.63 -7.51
C LYS A 33 -19.91 32.69 -7.44
N PRO A 34 -19.23 33.03 -8.55
CA PRO A 34 -18.20 34.08 -8.56
C PRO A 34 -18.68 35.44 -8.04
N THR A 35 -19.96 35.74 -8.22
CA THR A 35 -20.62 36.97 -7.76
C THR A 35 -20.66 37.11 -6.22
N ILE A 36 -20.28 36.06 -5.48
CA ILE A 36 -20.19 36.10 -4.02
C ILE A 36 -19.24 37.19 -3.51
N LEU A 37 -18.21 37.54 -4.28
CA LEU A 37 -17.23 38.56 -3.92
C LEU A 37 -17.85 39.97 -3.87
N GLU A 38 -18.97 40.18 -4.55
CA GLU A 38 -19.69 41.46 -4.61
C GLU A 38 -20.83 41.54 -3.56
N ASP A 39 -21.33 40.39 -3.10
CA ASP A 39 -22.38 40.31 -2.08
C ASP A 39 -21.79 40.36 -0.66
N LYS A 40 -21.76 41.58 -0.09
CA LYS A 40 -21.22 41.83 1.26
C LYS A 40 -21.91 40.99 2.35
N TYR A 41 -23.20 40.67 2.22
CA TYR A 41 -23.93 39.91 3.22
C TYR A 41 -23.54 38.44 3.16
N GLU A 42 -23.63 37.83 1.97
CA GLU A 42 -23.28 36.42 1.78
C GLU A 42 -21.78 36.17 2.02
N MET A 43 -20.90 37.12 1.69
CA MET A 43 -19.48 37.05 2.03
C MET A 43 -19.25 37.03 3.55
N LYS A 44 -19.99 37.83 4.32
CA LYS A 44 -19.90 37.83 5.79
C LYS A 44 -20.35 36.50 6.38
N GLU A 45 -21.43 35.92 5.88
CA GLU A 45 -21.90 34.60 6.31
C GLU A 45 -20.93 33.48 5.92
N LEU A 46 -20.32 33.54 4.73
CA LEU A 46 -19.28 32.60 4.31
C LEU A 46 -18.04 32.68 5.22
N VAL A 47 -17.57 33.87 5.57
CA VAL A 47 -16.45 34.04 6.51
C VAL A 47 -16.79 33.45 7.88
N LYS A 48 -18.02 33.67 8.37
CA LYS A 48 -18.49 33.12 9.65
C LYS A 48 -18.53 31.58 9.60
N TYR A 49 -19.05 31.00 8.53
CA TYR A 49 -19.05 29.56 8.30
C TYR A 49 -17.62 28.98 8.23
N ALA A 50 -16.73 29.61 7.46
CA ALA A 50 -15.34 29.18 7.32
C ALA A 50 -14.55 29.29 8.64
N GLY A 51 -14.79 30.34 9.41
CA GLY A 51 -14.22 30.53 10.74
C GLY A 51 -14.68 29.47 11.74
N GLN A 52 -15.96 29.10 11.69
CA GLN A 52 -16.49 27.98 12.46
C GLN A 52 -15.80 26.65 12.08
N ASP A 53 -15.68 26.35 10.78
CA ASP A 53 -15.04 25.12 10.31
C ASP A 53 -13.58 25.03 10.79
N SER A 54 -12.86 26.16 10.73
CA SER A 54 -11.47 26.25 11.19
C SER A 54 -11.35 26.08 12.71
N ALA A 55 -12.25 26.69 13.49
CA ALA A 55 -12.29 26.52 14.94
C ALA A 55 -12.64 25.08 15.35
N ALA A 56 -13.60 24.45 14.69
CA ALA A 56 -14.00 23.06 14.94
C ALA A 56 -12.85 22.09 14.60
N LEU A 57 -12.17 22.30 13.46
CA LEU A 57 -11.02 21.51 13.07
C LEU A 57 -9.87 21.66 14.08
N TYR A 58 -9.56 22.88 14.51
CA TYR A 58 -8.52 23.14 15.50
C TYR A 58 -8.79 22.40 16.82
N LYS A 59 -10.02 22.51 17.35
CA LYS A 59 -10.43 21.82 18.58
C LYS A 59 -10.27 20.29 18.43
N ALA A 60 -10.77 19.72 17.33
CA ALA A 60 -10.65 18.28 17.09
C ALA A 60 -9.18 17.82 16.92
N LEU A 61 -8.34 18.62 16.25
CA LEU A 61 -6.91 18.33 16.12
C LEU A 61 -6.17 18.41 17.47
N LYS A 62 -6.56 19.34 18.35
CA LYS A 62 -6.00 19.45 19.69
C LYS A 62 -6.30 18.19 20.51
N GLU A 63 -7.55 17.74 20.53
CA GLU A 63 -7.94 16.50 21.22
C GLU A 63 -7.27 15.26 20.62
N ALA A 64 -7.14 15.21 19.29
CA ALA A 64 -6.37 14.17 18.61
C ALA A 64 -4.90 14.18 19.05
N GLN A 65 -4.23 15.34 19.02
CA GLN A 65 -2.84 15.48 19.47
C GLN A 65 -2.65 14.98 20.89
N LEU A 66 -3.53 15.38 21.83
CA LEU A 66 -3.48 14.93 23.22
C LEU A 66 -3.62 13.40 23.30
N THR A 67 -4.60 12.83 22.59
CA THR A 67 -4.82 11.37 22.54
C THR A 67 -3.60 10.62 22.01
N TYR A 68 -2.97 11.10 20.94
CA TYR A 68 -1.83 10.43 20.31
C TYR A 68 -0.51 10.60 21.09
N ILE A 69 -0.31 11.74 21.78
CA ILE A 69 0.79 11.91 22.72
C ILE A 69 0.62 10.96 23.91
N ASP A 70 -0.57 10.97 24.54
CA ASP A 70 -0.84 10.18 25.75
C ASP A 70 -0.69 8.67 25.47
N LYS A 71 -1.32 8.18 24.41
CA LYS A 71 -1.35 6.74 24.12
C LYS A 71 -0.10 6.21 23.44
N TYR A 72 0.55 7.01 22.59
CA TYR A 72 1.60 6.51 21.70
C TYR A 72 2.90 7.32 21.75
N GLY A 73 2.96 8.41 22.52
CA GLY A 73 4.11 9.31 22.53
C GLY A 73 4.34 10.01 21.19
N VAL A 74 3.30 10.16 20.36
CA VAL A 74 3.44 10.72 19.00
C VAL A 74 2.81 12.10 18.88
N ASP A 75 3.64 13.06 18.51
CA ASP A 75 3.20 14.35 17.99
C ASP A 75 2.68 14.23 16.54
N ILE A 76 1.37 14.44 16.34
CA ILE A 76 0.74 14.33 15.02
C ILE A 76 1.12 15.48 14.09
N THR A 77 1.65 16.60 14.59
CA THR A 77 2.13 17.71 13.74
C THR A 77 3.40 17.35 12.98
N SER A 78 4.17 16.39 13.51
CA SER A 78 5.39 15.86 12.89
C SER A 78 5.15 14.80 11.81
N VAL A 79 3.89 14.40 11.57
CA VAL A 79 3.54 13.38 10.56
C VAL A 79 2.85 14.01 9.36
N VAL A 80 3.09 13.43 8.18
CA VAL A 80 2.59 13.96 6.90
C VAL A 80 1.46 13.13 6.30
N SER A 81 1.20 11.95 6.85
CA SER A 81 0.17 11.01 6.37
C SER A 81 -0.12 9.93 7.41
N LEU A 82 -1.29 9.31 7.29
CA LEU A 82 -1.69 8.18 8.12
C LEU A 82 -0.69 7.00 8.08
N PRO A 83 -0.20 6.50 6.93
CA PRO A 83 0.79 5.42 6.96
C PRO A 83 2.10 5.86 7.63
N ALA A 84 2.47 7.15 7.55
CA ALA A 84 3.63 7.67 8.29
C ALA A 84 3.39 7.71 9.82
N LEU A 85 2.16 8.03 10.24
CA LEU A 85 1.73 7.94 11.64
C LEU A 85 1.83 6.51 12.15
N ALA A 86 1.25 5.55 11.43
CA ALA A 86 1.33 4.12 11.79
C ALA A 86 2.78 3.62 11.86
N MET A 87 3.63 4.01 10.90
CA MET A 87 5.05 3.66 10.91
C MET A 87 5.81 4.29 12.08
N LYS A 88 5.48 5.52 12.47
CA LYS A 88 6.09 6.21 13.61
C LYS A 88 5.71 5.51 14.92
N ILE A 89 4.43 5.17 15.10
CA ILE A 89 3.94 4.40 16.24
C ILE A 89 4.61 3.02 16.31
N LEU A 90 4.68 2.29 15.20
CA LEU A 90 5.38 1.00 15.13
C LEU A 90 6.84 1.13 15.61
N ARG A 91 7.57 2.11 15.07
CA ARG A 91 9.00 2.31 15.36
C ARG A 91 9.26 2.69 16.82
N LEU A 92 8.41 3.52 17.42
CA LEU A 92 8.59 3.99 18.78
C LEU A 92 8.23 2.94 19.82
N ASN A 93 7.13 2.21 19.61
CA ASN A 93 6.52 1.43 20.68
C ASN A 93 6.65 -0.10 20.50
N PHE A 94 6.91 -0.59 19.28
CA PHE A 94 6.79 -2.03 18.98
C PHE A 94 8.03 -2.64 18.32
N LEU A 95 8.84 -1.83 17.64
CA LEU A 95 9.94 -2.33 16.85
C LEU A 95 11.17 -2.62 17.71
N LYS A 96 11.50 -3.91 17.88
CA LYS A 96 12.67 -4.37 18.67
C LYS A 96 13.99 -4.27 17.90
N SER A 97 13.94 -4.28 16.56
CA SER A 97 15.13 -4.24 15.70
C SER A 97 14.84 -3.44 14.43
N PRO A 98 15.82 -2.70 13.88
CA PRO A 98 15.62 -1.91 12.68
C PRO A 98 15.13 -2.75 11.50
N ILE A 99 14.25 -2.17 10.68
CA ILE A 99 13.83 -2.81 9.42
C ILE A 99 14.90 -2.55 8.36
N PRO A 100 15.52 -3.58 7.78
CA PRO A 100 16.54 -3.42 6.75
C PRO A 100 15.99 -2.73 5.51
N ILE A 101 16.82 -1.90 4.87
CA ILE A 101 16.48 -1.23 3.63
C ILE A 101 16.90 -2.11 2.45
N LEU A 102 15.97 -2.35 1.52
CA LEU A 102 16.25 -3.06 0.28
C LEU A 102 16.49 -2.05 -0.85
N THR A 103 17.68 -2.03 -1.46
CA THR A 103 18.05 -1.00 -2.45
C THR A 103 18.37 -1.57 -3.83
N GLY A 104 18.32 -0.68 -4.83
CA GLY A 104 18.79 -0.95 -6.19
C GLY A 104 18.13 -2.15 -6.85
N PHE A 105 18.97 -3.02 -7.42
CA PHE A 105 18.52 -4.20 -8.16
C PHE A 105 17.73 -5.20 -7.29
N ASN A 106 18.01 -5.26 -5.99
CA ASN A 106 17.29 -6.17 -5.09
C ASN A 106 15.84 -5.74 -4.90
N ASP A 107 15.59 -4.43 -4.72
CA ASP A 107 14.22 -3.91 -4.69
C ASP A 107 13.51 -4.17 -6.02
N TYR A 108 14.15 -3.84 -7.15
CA TYR A 108 13.59 -4.09 -8.48
C TYR A 108 13.19 -5.55 -8.70
N PHE A 109 14.07 -6.49 -8.34
CA PHE A 109 13.81 -7.92 -8.42
C PHE A 109 12.59 -8.32 -7.59
N VAL A 110 12.59 -7.97 -6.30
CA VAL A 110 11.51 -8.34 -5.38
C VAL A 110 10.20 -7.66 -5.75
N ARG A 111 10.24 -6.42 -6.25
CA ARG A 111 9.04 -5.65 -6.66
C ARG A 111 8.28 -6.32 -7.81
N LYS A 112 8.94 -7.13 -8.65
CA LYS A 112 8.26 -7.97 -9.66
C LYS A 112 7.25 -8.95 -9.03
N SER A 113 7.51 -9.40 -7.79
CA SER A 113 6.61 -10.27 -7.01
C SER A 113 5.52 -9.52 -6.24
N TYR A 114 5.59 -8.19 -6.14
CA TYR A 114 4.65 -7.44 -5.33
C TYR A 114 3.33 -7.23 -6.06
N PHE A 115 2.36 -8.13 -5.87
CA PHE A 115 1.00 -7.99 -6.40
C PHE A 115 0.02 -7.54 -5.31
N GLY A 116 -1.08 -6.90 -5.69
CA GLY A 116 -2.13 -6.49 -4.76
C GLY A 116 -3.07 -7.62 -4.34
N GLY A 117 -4.27 -7.24 -3.92
CA GLY A 117 -5.42 -8.13 -3.82
C GLY A 117 -5.82 -8.68 -5.19
N ALA A 118 -6.69 -9.69 -5.16
CA ALA A 118 -7.14 -10.39 -6.36
C ALA A 118 -8.66 -10.29 -6.46
N VAL A 119 -9.16 -9.89 -7.63
CA VAL A 119 -10.59 -9.83 -7.93
C VAL A 119 -10.88 -10.83 -9.04
N ASP A 120 -11.79 -11.76 -8.78
CA ASP A 120 -12.14 -12.82 -9.71
C ASP A 120 -13.66 -13.00 -9.76
N ILE A 121 -14.20 -12.97 -10.98
CA ILE A 121 -15.60 -13.25 -11.28
C ILE A 121 -15.65 -14.63 -11.92
N TYR A 122 -16.17 -15.63 -11.20
CA TYR A 122 -16.30 -17.00 -11.70
C TYR A 122 -17.68 -17.28 -12.31
N LYS A 123 -18.72 -16.63 -11.78
CA LYS A 123 -20.07 -16.63 -12.38
C LYS A 123 -20.64 -15.21 -12.31
N ALA A 124 -21.26 -14.77 -13.40
CA ALA A 124 -21.87 -13.44 -13.50
C ALA A 124 -23.22 -13.31 -12.75
N HIS A 125 -23.76 -14.41 -12.24
CA HIS A 125 -25.08 -14.45 -11.60
C HIS A 125 -25.10 -15.46 -10.44
N GLY A 126 -25.87 -15.14 -9.40
CA GLY A 126 -26.17 -16.01 -8.27
C GLY A 126 -27.48 -15.61 -7.59
N VAL A 127 -28.22 -16.59 -7.08
CA VAL A 127 -29.48 -16.41 -6.35
C VAL A 127 -29.30 -16.91 -4.92
N LYS A 128 -29.79 -16.16 -3.91
CA LYS A 128 -29.69 -16.50 -2.48
C LYS A 128 -28.27 -16.90 -2.06
N CYS A 129 -27.31 -15.99 -2.30
CA CYS A 129 -25.90 -16.22 -2.01
C CYS A 129 -25.51 -15.80 -0.59
N TYR A 130 -24.39 -16.33 -0.11
CA TYR A 130 -23.77 -15.95 1.15
C TYR A 130 -22.56 -15.05 0.88
N TYR A 131 -22.43 -13.97 1.64
CA TYR A 131 -21.31 -13.04 1.58
C TYR A 131 -20.44 -13.21 2.83
N TYR A 132 -19.14 -13.40 2.60
CA TYR A 132 -18.15 -13.55 3.66
C TYR A 132 -17.01 -12.54 3.45
N ASP A 133 -16.46 -12.04 4.55
CA ASP A 133 -15.39 -11.04 4.57
C ASP A 133 -14.38 -11.42 5.67
N VAL A 134 -13.10 -11.50 5.31
CA VAL A 134 -12.05 -11.85 6.25
C VAL A 134 -11.74 -10.64 7.12
N ARG A 135 -12.05 -10.76 8.41
CA ARG A 135 -11.79 -9.72 9.42
C ARG A 135 -10.30 -9.36 9.48
N SER A 136 -9.92 -8.25 8.84
CA SER A 136 -8.55 -7.71 8.83
C SER A 136 -7.51 -8.66 8.18
N LEU A 137 -7.73 -9.03 6.91
CA LEU A 137 -6.85 -9.92 6.15
C LEU A 137 -5.36 -9.52 6.17
N TYR A 138 -5.04 -8.27 5.82
CA TYR A 138 -3.63 -7.82 5.80
C TYR A 138 -2.98 -7.83 7.20
N PRO A 139 -3.62 -7.34 8.28
CA PRO A 139 -3.12 -7.54 9.63
C PRO A 139 -2.88 -9.01 10.00
N TYR A 140 -3.79 -9.92 9.63
CA TYR A 140 -3.57 -11.35 9.84
C TYR A 140 -2.33 -11.86 9.07
N ALA A 141 -2.13 -11.41 7.84
CA ALA A 141 -0.92 -11.73 7.07
C ALA A 141 0.36 -11.14 7.70
N MET A 142 0.27 -9.99 8.36
CA MET A 142 1.40 -9.36 9.08
C MET A 142 1.88 -10.16 10.28
N THR A 143 1.06 -11.07 10.85
CA THR A 143 1.49 -11.95 11.95
C THR A 143 2.30 -13.16 11.49
N LYS A 144 2.54 -13.30 10.17
CA LYS A 144 3.37 -14.36 9.59
C LYS A 144 4.84 -13.93 9.54
N PRO A 145 5.79 -14.87 9.32
CA PRO A 145 7.20 -14.52 9.15
C PRO A 145 7.41 -13.55 7.99
N MET A 146 8.08 -12.43 8.26
CA MET A 146 8.43 -11.42 7.27
C MET A 146 9.88 -11.57 6.80
N PRO A 147 10.17 -11.31 5.50
CA PRO A 147 11.53 -11.21 5.00
C PRO A 147 12.19 -9.91 5.45
N LEU A 148 13.35 -10.00 6.10
CA LEU A 148 14.09 -8.85 6.62
C LEU A 148 15.38 -8.61 5.83
N GLU A 149 16.45 -9.31 6.18
CA GLU A 149 17.78 -9.14 5.58
C GLU A 149 17.98 -10.13 4.44
N LEU A 150 18.59 -9.67 3.34
CA LEU A 150 19.01 -10.54 2.24
C LEU A 150 20.29 -11.28 2.66
N ILE A 151 20.24 -12.61 2.73
CA ILE A 151 21.36 -13.47 3.14
C ILE A 151 22.22 -13.83 1.93
N GLU A 152 21.58 -14.33 0.87
CA GLU A 152 22.28 -14.87 -0.31
C GLU A 152 21.42 -14.74 -1.58
N THR A 153 22.09 -14.80 -2.73
CA THR A 153 21.47 -14.90 -4.05
C THR A 153 22.03 -16.13 -4.76
N LEU A 154 21.17 -17.09 -5.10
CA LEU A 154 21.51 -18.32 -5.78
C LEU A 154 21.19 -18.18 -7.28
N THR A 155 22.20 -18.41 -8.11
CA THR A 155 22.12 -18.41 -9.58
C THR A 155 23.13 -19.40 -10.17
N GLY A 156 22.91 -19.88 -11.39
CA GLY A 156 23.84 -20.84 -12.02
C GLY A 156 23.96 -22.12 -11.19
N SER A 157 25.19 -22.61 -10.99
CA SER A 157 25.47 -23.81 -10.18
C SER A 157 25.11 -23.66 -8.70
N ALA A 158 25.01 -22.44 -8.17
CA ALA A 158 24.56 -22.24 -6.79
C ALA A 158 23.09 -22.65 -6.59
N LEU A 159 22.31 -22.83 -7.65
CA LEU A 159 20.95 -23.38 -7.58
C LEU A 159 20.93 -24.89 -7.32
N ASP A 160 22.06 -25.59 -7.43
CA ASP A 160 22.11 -27.04 -7.17
C ASP A 160 21.83 -27.35 -5.69
N SER A 161 22.07 -26.38 -4.79
CA SER A 161 21.71 -26.46 -3.36
C SER A 161 20.32 -25.92 -3.04
N PHE A 162 19.54 -25.49 -4.05
CA PHE A 162 18.22 -24.93 -3.83
C PHE A 162 17.21 -26.03 -3.46
N ASP A 163 16.67 -25.94 -2.24
CA ASP A 163 15.51 -26.72 -1.80
C ASP A 163 14.36 -25.77 -1.44
N LEU A 164 13.24 -25.90 -2.16
CA LEU A 164 12.06 -25.07 -1.95
C LEU A 164 11.54 -25.16 -0.52
N ASN A 165 11.55 -26.34 0.11
CA ASN A 165 10.93 -26.55 1.42
C ASN A 165 11.62 -25.75 2.53
N SER A 166 12.96 -25.78 2.55
CA SER A 166 13.79 -24.98 3.46
C SER A 166 14.02 -23.54 3.01
N PHE A 167 13.65 -23.18 1.77
CA PHE A 167 13.84 -21.84 1.24
C PHE A 167 12.84 -20.82 1.81
N PHE A 168 13.33 -19.59 2.03
CA PHE A 168 12.50 -18.43 2.36
C PHE A 168 13.03 -17.17 1.71
N GLY A 169 12.20 -16.53 0.89
CA GLY A 169 12.59 -15.36 0.14
C GLY A 169 11.86 -15.26 -1.19
N PHE A 170 12.55 -14.82 -2.24
CA PHE A 170 11.93 -14.55 -3.54
C PHE A 170 12.61 -15.33 -4.65
N ILE A 171 11.81 -15.93 -5.53
CA ILE A 171 12.28 -16.88 -6.53
C ILE A 171 11.78 -16.43 -7.90
N GLU A 172 12.70 -16.27 -8.84
CA GLU A 172 12.40 -16.17 -10.26
C GLU A 172 12.40 -17.56 -10.88
N LEU A 173 11.28 -17.94 -11.49
CA LEU A 173 11.07 -19.30 -11.96
C LEU A 173 10.15 -19.33 -13.18
N GLU A 174 10.30 -20.39 -13.97
CA GLU A 174 9.35 -20.84 -14.99
C GLU A 174 8.46 -21.93 -14.39
N ILE A 175 7.16 -21.81 -14.61
CA ILE A 175 6.14 -22.72 -14.08
C ILE A 175 5.16 -23.13 -15.14
N HIS A 176 4.56 -24.29 -14.89
CA HIS A 176 3.45 -24.81 -15.64
C HIS A 176 2.23 -25.02 -14.73
N CYS A 177 1.18 -24.23 -14.97
CA CYS A 177 -0.13 -24.39 -14.35
C CYS A 177 -0.96 -25.39 -15.17
N PRO A 178 -1.27 -26.60 -14.66
CA PRO A 178 -1.99 -27.61 -15.41
C PRO A 178 -3.48 -27.25 -15.59
N ALA A 179 -4.12 -27.85 -16.60
CA ALA A 179 -5.54 -27.63 -16.87
C ALA A 179 -6.48 -28.10 -15.74
N THR A 180 -5.99 -28.99 -14.86
CA THR A 180 -6.71 -29.49 -13.68
C THR A 180 -6.95 -28.40 -12.64
N VAL A 181 -6.10 -27.37 -12.59
CA VAL A 181 -6.32 -26.19 -11.75
C VAL A 181 -7.41 -25.33 -12.41
N LYS A 182 -8.64 -25.49 -11.92
CA LYS A 182 -9.81 -24.75 -12.45
C LYS A 182 -9.71 -23.25 -12.22
N ARG A 183 -9.05 -22.84 -11.13
CA ARG A 183 -8.93 -21.44 -10.70
C ARG A 183 -7.47 -21.13 -10.43
N PRO A 184 -6.73 -20.64 -11.44
CA PRO A 184 -5.33 -20.30 -11.29
C PRO A 184 -5.15 -19.22 -10.21
N VAL A 185 -4.12 -19.36 -9.39
CA VAL A 185 -3.92 -18.49 -8.21
C VAL A 185 -2.71 -17.58 -8.30
N LEU A 186 -1.80 -17.84 -9.25
CA LEU A 186 -0.62 -17.03 -9.42
C LEU A 186 -0.84 -15.85 -10.39
N PRO A 187 -0.59 -14.62 -9.94
CA PRO A 187 -0.76 -13.44 -10.77
C PRO A 187 0.43 -13.25 -11.73
N LEU A 188 0.15 -12.80 -12.94
CA LEU A 188 1.14 -12.38 -13.93
C LEU A 188 0.79 -10.97 -14.43
N ARG A 189 1.78 -10.08 -14.51
CA ARG A 189 1.62 -8.80 -15.21
C ARG A 189 1.74 -9.04 -16.71
N TRP A 190 0.67 -8.79 -17.45
CA TRP A 190 0.63 -8.88 -18.90
C TRP A 190 -0.07 -7.66 -19.48
N GLN A 191 0.61 -6.92 -20.35
CA GLN A 191 0.06 -5.72 -21.02
C GLN A 191 -0.62 -4.73 -20.05
N ASN A 192 0.09 -4.32 -18.99
CA ASN A 192 -0.41 -3.44 -17.92
C ASN A 192 -1.63 -3.94 -17.13
N ARG A 193 -1.99 -5.21 -17.27
CA ARG A 193 -3.04 -5.87 -16.49
C ARG A 193 -2.45 -6.98 -15.63
N THR A 194 -3.14 -7.31 -14.54
CA THR A 194 -2.86 -8.52 -13.76
C THR A 194 -3.81 -9.61 -14.24
N ILE A 195 -3.25 -10.73 -14.68
CA ILE A 195 -3.97 -11.92 -15.13
C ILE A 195 -3.58 -13.14 -14.31
N TYR A 196 -4.39 -14.19 -14.34
CA TYR A 196 -4.14 -15.46 -13.66
C TYR A 196 -4.11 -16.60 -14.69
N PRO A 197 -2.97 -16.81 -15.37
CA PRO A 197 -2.92 -17.68 -16.55
C PRO A 197 -2.80 -19.17 -16.20
N ARG A 198 -3.20 -20.02 -17.16
CA ARG A 198 -2.84 -21.44 -17.23
C ARG A 198 -1.70 -21.67 -18.21
N GLY A 199 -1.07 -22.84 -18.17
CA GLY A 199 0.04 -23.18 -19.04
C GLY A 199 1.39 -22.69 -18.52
N LYS A 200 2.35 -22.48 -19.44
CA LYS A 200 3.73 -22.10 -19.10
C LYS A 200 3.91 -20.58 -19.02
N PHE A 201 4.51 -20.10 -17.95
CA PHE A 201 4.89 -18.69 -17.80
C PHE A 201 6.04 -18.52 -16.80
N SER A 202 6.70 -17.36 -16.83
CA SER A 202 7.76 -17.01 -15.89
C SER A 202 7.34 -15.83 -15.00
N GLY A 203 7.85 -15.78 -13.78
CA GLY A 203 7.67 -14.65 -12.88
C GLY A 203 8.56 -14.73 -11.65
N VAL A 204 8.52 -13.68 -10.84
CA VAL A 204 9.16 -13.63 -9.52
C VAL A 204 8.07 -13.74 -8.47
N TYR A 205 8.19 -14.68 -7.55
CA TYR A 205 7.20 -14.94 -6.51
C TYR A 205 7.84 -15.12 -5.15
N PHE A 206 7.07 -14.85 -4.09
CA PHE A 206 7.47 -15.14 -2.73
C PHE A 206 7.44 -16.66 -2.48
N SER A 207 8.44 -17.19 -1.78
CA SER A 207 8.64 -18.64 -1.62
C SER A 207 7.44 -19.36 -1.01
N GLU A 208 6.73 -18.74 -0.06
CA GLU A 208 5.55 -19.35 0.55
C GLU A 208 4.37 -19.43 -0.44
N GLU A 209 4.26 -18.49 -1.37
CA GLU A 209 3.27 -18.54 -2.46
C GLU A 209 3.64 -19.62 -3.48
N VAL A 210 4.94 -19.84 -3.68
CA VAL A 210 5.46 -20.93 -4.50
C VAL A 210 5.15 -22.29 -3.88
N LYS A 211 5.28 -22.43 -2.57
CA LYS A 211 4.89 -23.66 -1.85
C LYS A 211 3.38 -23.93 -1.97
N ASP A 212 2.55 -22.90 -1.79
CA ASP A 212 1.09 -23.00 -1.92
C ASP A 212 0.68 -23.47 -3.33
N MET A 213 1.20 -22.87 -4.39
CA MET A 213 0.82 -23.28 -5.75
C MET A 213 1.28 -24.70 -6.12
N VAL A 214 2.44 -25.15 -5.62
CA VAL A 214 2.90 -26.53 -5.84
C VAL A 214 1.94 -27.52 -5.17
N SER A 215 1.40 -27.19 -3.99
CA SER A 215 0.37 -28.00 -3.33
C SER A 215 -0.95 -28.09 -4.14
N LEU A 216 -1.21 -27.10 -4.99
CA LEU A 216 -2.34 -27.07 -5.92
C LEU A 216 -2.05 -27.78 -7.26
N GLY A 217 -0.87 -28.38 -7.42
CA GLY A 217 -0.49 -29.17 -8.59
C GLY A 217 0.29 -28.40 -9.66
N TYR A 218 0.72 -27.16 -9.40
CA TYR A 218 1.64 -26.46 -10.30
C TYR A 218 2.99 -27.19 -10.36
N LYS A 219 3.61 -27.18 -11.54
CA LYS A 219 4.94 -27.77 -11.75
C LYS A 219 5.97 -26.67 -11.97
N ILE A 220 7.04 -26.69 -11.19
CA ILE A 220 8.21 -25.85 -11.43
C ILE A 220 8.97 -26.44 -12.60
N VAL A 221 9.10 -25.69 -13.69
CA VAL A 221 9.85 -26.10 -14.89
C VAL A 221 11.33 -25.81 -14.70
N LYS A 222 11.65 -24.61 -14.19
CA LYS A 222 13.03 -24.17 -13.97
C LYS A 222 13.09 -23.04 -12.94
N VAL A 223 14.06 -23.10 -12.03
CA VAL A 223 14.43 -21.95 -11.18
C VAL A 223 15.56 -21.18 -11.88
N LYS A 224 15.43 -19.86 -11.96
CA LYS A 224 16.40 -18.96 -12.62
C LYS A 224 17.26 -18.20 -11.62
N CYS A 225 16.65 -17.75 -10.53
CA CYS A 225 17.32 -17.00 -9.46
C CYS A 225 16.52 -17.15 -8.17
N ALA A 226 17.20 -17.32 -7.03
CA ALA A 226 16.55 -17.37 -5.73
C ALA A 226 17.29 -16.47 -4.73
N LYS A 227 16.58 -15.52 -4.12
CA LYS A 227 17.12 -14.59 -3.12
C LYS A 227 16.61 -14.93 -1.74
N ARG A 228 17.49 -15.43 -0.86
CA ARG A 228 17.13 -15.91 0.47
C ARG A 228 17.16 -14.77 1.48
N PHE A 229 16.15 -14.73 2.35
CA PHE A 229 16.02 -13.72 3.40
C PHE A 229 16.00 -14.34 4.79
N THR A 230 16.39 -13.57 5.80
CA THR A 230 16.07 -13.88 7.20
C THR A 230 14.57 -13.78 7.45
N LYS A 231 14.07 -14.57 8.41
CA LYS A 231 12.67 -14.57 8.87
C LYS A 231 12.55 -13.80 10.19
N GLY A 232 11.52 -12.98 10.33
CA GLY A 232 11.21 -12.36 11.63
C GLY A 232 9.74 -11.99 11.80
N TYR A 233 9.30 -11.89 13.07
CA TYR A 233 7.94 -11.51 13.46
C TYR A 233 7.90 -10.06 13.98
N ILE A 234 8.01 -9.09 13.07
CA ILE A 234 8.18 -7.67 13.43
C ILE A 234 6.87 -6.93 13.73
N PHE A 235 5.71 -7.55 13.49
CA PHE A 235 4.41 -6.92 13.64
C PHE A 235 3.50 -7.58 14.68
N ASN A 236 3.90 -8.69 15.30
CA ASN A 236 3.00 -9.46 16.17
C ASN A 236 2.43 -8.62 17.32
N ASP A 237 3.29 -7.94 18.07
CA ASP A 237 2.89 -7.13 19.22
C ASP A 237 2.00 -5.95 18.78
N TYR A 238 2.37 -5.28 17.69
CA TYR A 238 1.59 -4.19 17.09
C TYR A 238 0.19 -4.65 16.63
N VAL A 239 0.12 -5.74 15.87
CA VAL A 239 -1.15 -6.25 15.35
C VAL A 239 -2.03 -6.72 16.49
N LYS A 240 -1.46 -7.43 17.48
CA LYS A 240 -2.19 -7.90 18.66
C LYS A 240 -2.85 -6.74 19.40
N GLU A 241 -2.08 -5.72 19.79
CA GLU A 241 -2.60 -4.59 20.55
C GLU A 241 -3.69 -3.82 19.78
N MET A 242 -3.42 -3.46 18.52
CA MET A 242 -4.39 -2.71 17.72
C MET A 242 -5.65 -3.53 17.42
N PHE A 243 -5.53 -4.86 17.27
CA PHE A 243 -6.68 -5.72 17.05
C PHE A 243 -7.52 -5.90 18.32
N GLU A 244 -6.89 -5.98 19.49
CA GLU A 244 -7.56 -5.99 20.79
C GLU A 244 -8.34 -4.69 21.02
N ILE A 245 -7.72 -3.52 20.81
CA ILE A 245 -8.40 -2.20 20.91
C ILE A 245 -9.56 -2.14 19.91
N LYS A 246 -9.34 -2.55 18.66
CA LYS A 246 -10.39 -2.54 17.63
C LYS A 246 -11.61 -3.37 18.08
N ASN A 247 -11.42 -4.54 18.68
CA ASN A 247 -12.52 -5.43 19.06
C ASN A 247 -13.22 -5.01 20.35
N ASN A 248 -12.48 -4.46 21.32
CA ASN A 248 -12.99 -4.19 22.66
C ASN A 248 -13.43 -2.73 22.89
N SER A 249 -13.01 -1.80 22.02
CA SER A 249 -13.40 -0.38 22.14
C SER A 249 -14.51 0.02 21.16
N VAL A 250 -15.07 1.21 21.37
CA VAL A 250 -16.04 1.88 20.50
C VAL A 250 -15.54 3.29 20.11
N GLY A 251 -16.25 3.98 19.23
CA GLY A 251 -15.97 5.38 18.89
C GLY A 251 -14.55 5.63 18.33
N ALA A 252 -13.88 6.66 18.84
CA ALA A 252 -12.56 7.10 18.39
C ALA A 252 -11.50 5.99 18.47
N GLU A 253 -11.44 5.28 19.59
CA GLU A 253 -10.37 4.31 19.84
C GLU A 253 -10.41 3.15 18.84
N ARG A 254 -11.61 2.58 18.64
CA ARG A 254 -11.82 1.53 17.64
C ARG A 254 -11.49 2.03 16.23
N TRP A 255 -11.88 3.27 15.93
CA TRP A 255 -11.62 3.87 14.63
C TRP A 255 -10.12 4.06 14.40
N ILE A 256 -9.40 4.63 15.36
CA ILE A 256 -7.93 4.82 15.34
C ILE A 256 -7.23 3.47 15.16
N ALA A 257 -7.58 2.47 15.96
CA ALA A 257 -6.95 1.15 15.89
C ALA A 257 -7.19 0.47 14.53
N LYS A 258 -8.41 0.54 13.99
CA LYS A 258 -8.73 0.06 12.64
C LYS A 258 -7.91 0.79 11.56
N LEU A 259 -7.79 2.10 11.69
CA LEU A 259 -7.07 2.97 10.77
C LEU A 259 -5.56 2.64 10.75
N LEU A 260 -4.97 2.48 11.92
CA LEU A 260 -3.56 2.13 12.11
C LEU A 260 -3.26 0.73 11.53
N LEU A 261 -4.08 -0.28 11.84
CA LEU A 261 -3.96 -1.64 11.29
C LEU A 261 -3.95 -1.66 9.76
N ASN A 262 -4.88 -0.96 9.13
CA ASN A 262 -5.05 -1.04 7.68
C ASN A 262 -4.02 -0.21 6.90
N SER A 263 -3.40 0.79 7.53
CA SER A 263 -2.53 1.74 6.83
C SER A 263 -1.04 1.39 6.89
N LEU A 264 -0.62 0.57 7.85
CA LEU A 264 0.81 0.32 8.09
C LEU A 264 1.50 -0.37 6.91
N TYR A 265 0.94 -1.46 6.38
CA TYR A 265 1.62 -2.28 5.37
C TYR A 265 1.93 -1.50 4.08
N GLY A 266 1.07 -0.54 3.71
CA GLY A 266 1.20 0.25 2.49
C GLY A 266 2.49 1.06 2.43
N VAL A 267 3.10 1.39 3.58
CA VAL A 267 4.41 2.08 3.65
C VAL A 267 5.51 1.27 2.98
N PHE A 268 5.52 -0.04 3.18
CA PHE A 268 6.55 -0.94 2.67
C PHE A 268 6.46 -1.15 1.16
N GLY A 269 5.26 -1.01 0.58
CA GLY A 269 4.98 -1.19 -0.84
C GLY A 269 5.00 0.09 -1.67
N ARG A 270 5.36 1.24 -1.08
CA ARG A 270 5.35 2.53 -1.78
C ARG A 270 6.15 2.46 -3.09
N ARG A 271 5.59 3.04 -4.15
CA ARG A 271 6.33 3.22 -5.40
C ARG A 271 7.54 4.09 -5.11
N GLN A 272 8.70 3.67 -5.61
CA GLN A 272 9.89 4.51 -5.57
C GLN A 272 9.77 5.66 -6.55
N GLU A 273 9.06 5.41 -7.66
CA GLU A 273 8.73 6.38 -8.71
C GLU A 273 7.47 7.17 -8.33
N GLN A 274 7.61 8.48 -8.34
CA GLN A 274 6.52 9.41 -8.06
C GLN A 274 6.36 10.38 -9.21
N LEU A 275 5.13 10.52 -9.67
CA LEU A 275 4.72 11.70 -10.42
C LEU A 275 4.95 12.91 -9.52
N LYS A 276 5.81 13.81 -9.96
CA LYS A 276 6.07 15.08 -9.32
C LYS A 276 5.42 16.17 -10.16
N THR A 277 4.80 17.10 -9.45
CA THR A 277 4.32 18.35 -10.01
C THR A 277 5.12 19.45 -9.35
N ILE A 278 5.79 20.24 -10.17
CA ILE A 278 6.53 21.42 -9.71
C ILE A 278 6.12 22.61 -10.56
N THR A 279 6.09 23.78 -9.95
CA THR A 279 5.99 25.04 -10.68
C THR A 279 7.40 25.61 -10.79
N ILE A 280 7.81 25.95 -12.00
CA ILE A 280 9.13 26.49 -12.32
C ILE A 280 8.99 27.75 -13.18
N PRO A 281 10.03 28.57 -13.23
CA PRO A 281 10.18 29.58 -14.28
C PRO A 281 10.12 28.96 -15.69
N SER A 282 9.44 29.60 -16.63
CA SER A 282 9.24 29.09 -18.00
C SER A 282 10.56 28.89 -18.78
N ASP A 283 11.61 29.65 -18.46
CA ASP A 283 12.94 29.52 -19.08
C ASP A 283 13.68 28.22 -18.69
N MET A 284 13.23 27.55 -17.62
CA MET A 284 13.79 26.28 -17.13
C MET A 284 13.14 25.04 -17.74
N GLU A 285 12.10 25.19 -18.58
CA GLU A 285 11.35 24.09 -19.18
C GLU A 285 12.24 23.09 -19.94
N ALA A 286 13.14 23.62 -20.79
CA ALA A 286 14.02 22.80 -21.63
C ALA A 286 14.95 21.90 -20.79
N ALA A 287 15.43 22.39 -19.65
CA ALA A 287 16.26 21.60 -18.73
C ALA A 287 15.50 20.41 -18.15
N TYR A 288 14.24 20.62 -17.76
CA TYR A 288 13.38 19.57 -17.22
C TYR A 288 12.93 18.56 -18.26
N LEU A 289 12.57 18.98 -19.47
CA LEU A 289 12.25 18.07 -20.57
C LEU A 289 13.45 17.18 -20.94
N THR A 290 14.67 17.74 -20.88
CA THR A 290 15.91 16.99 -21.13
C THR A 290 16.15 15.94 -20.05
N ALA A 291 16.01 16.32 -18.78
CA ALA A 291 16.20 15.42 -17.64
C ALA A 291 15.10 14.35 -17.53
N PHE A 292 13.87 14.71 -17.91
CA PHE A 292 12.67 13.88 -17.79
C PHE A 292 11.86 13.91 -19.10
N PRO A 293 12.20 13.05 -20.09
CA PRO A 293 11.59 13.07 -21.43
C PRO A 293 10.08 12.81 -21.47
N SER A 294 9.51 12.27 -20.39
CA SER A 294 8.06 12.04 -20.26
C SER A 294 7.34 13.14 -19.47
N ALA A 295 7.98 14.29 -19.27
CA ALA A 295 7.39 15.44 -18.61
C ALA A 295 6.29 16.09 -19.47
N THR A 296 5.20 16.51 -18.83
CA THR A 296 4.12 17.32 -19.41
C THR A 296 4.19 18.72 -18.84
N ILE A 297 4.08 19.75 -19.69
CA ILE A 297 4.12 21.16 -19.30
C ILE A 297 2.71 21.75 -19.39
N LEU A 298 2.35 22.51 -18.37
CA LEU A 298 1.14 23.33 -18.30
C LEU A 298 1.54 24.77 -17.99
N ASN A 299 1.47 25.63 -18.99
CA ASN A 299 1.83 27.05 -18.83
C ASN A 299 0.76 27.72 -17.96
N ILE A 300 1.20 28.40 -16.90
CA ILE A 300 0.30 29.20 -16.05
C ILE A 300 0.19 30.61 -16.65
N ASN A 301 1.33 31.22 -16.97
CA ASN A 301 1.50 32.51 -17.61
C ASN A 301 2.87 32.56 -18.32
N ASP A 302 3.27 33.73 -18.82
CA ASP A 302 4.51 33.89 -19.57
C ASP A 302 5.77 33.55 -18.75
N ASP A 303 5.72 33.74 -17.42
CA ASP A 303 6.87 33.57 -16.52
C ASP A 303 6.92 32.22 -15.82
N LEU A 304 5.77 31.52 -15.70
CA LEU A 304 5.64 30.31 -14.89
C LEU A 304 4.95 29.17 -15.64
N SER A 305 5.56 27.99 -15.49
CA SER A 305 5.04 26.73 -16.00
C SER A 305 5.01 25.66 -14.92
N THR A 306 3.95 24.85 -14.95
CA THR A 306 3.84 23.66 -14.11
C THR A 306 4.25 22.44 -14.90
N ILE A 307 5.25 21.71 -14.40
CA ILE A 307 5.71 20.47 -15.00
C ILE A 307 5.23 19.28 -14.18
N LEU A 308 4.55 18.35 -14.85
CA LEU A 308 4.22 17.03 -14.35
C LEU A 308 5.19 16.02 -14.95
N PHE A 309 6.01 15.35 -14.14
CA PHE A 309 6.99 14.40 -14.63
C PHE A 309 7.11 13.18 -13.71
N ASP A 310 7.48 12.03 -14.26
CA ASP A 310 7.90 10.88 -13.46
C ASP A 310 9.33 11.13 -12.97
N ASP A 311 9.59 10.98 -11.67
CA ASP A 311 10.91 11.19 -11.08
C ASP A 311 11.93 10.10 -11.42
N LYS A 312 11.65 9.28 -12.45
CA LYS A 312 12.61 8.42 -13.14
C LYS A 312 13.43 9.26 -14.13
N PRO A 313 14.69 9.62 -13.79
CA PRO A 313 15.48 10.43 -14.69
C PRO A 313 15.93 9.63 -15.92
N ASN A 314 16.18 10.33 -17.01
CA ASN A 314 16.87 9.75 -18.16
C ASN A 314 18.33 9.45 -17.76
N TYR A 315 18.62 8.18 -17.46
CA TYR A 315 19.95 7.76 -17.01
C TYR A 315 21.05 8.00 -18.07
N GLN A 316 20.73 7.93 -19.37
CA GLN A 316 21.69 8.26 -20.42
C GLN A 316 22.03 9.76 -20.45
N ALA A 317 21.02 10.62 -20.29
CA ALA A 317 21.22 12.07 -20.21
C ALA A 317 21.96 12.47 -18.91
N LEU A 318 21.65 11.80 -17.78
CA LEU A 318 22.36 11.98 -16.52
C LEU A 318 23.83 11.55 -16.61
N ASP A 319 24.14 10.45 -17.30
CA ASP A 319 25.53 9.99 -17.45
C ASP A 319 26.34 10.93 -18.38
N GLN A 320 25.71 11.50 -19.40
CA GLN A 320 26.29 12.58 -20.20
C GLN A 320 26.52 13.85 -19.36
N MET A 321 25.59 14.23 -18.50
CA MET A 321 25.74 15.36 -17.59
C MET A 321 26.80 15.12 -16.50
N LYS A 322 26.92 13.92 -15.92
CA LYS A 322 27.98 13.58 -14.96
C LYS A 322 29.38 13.69 -15.57
N ALA A 323 29.52 13.35 -16.85
CA ALA A 323 30.78 13.52 -17.58
C ALA A 323 31.14 15.00 -17.76
N VAL A 324 30.15 15.90 -17.80
CA VAL A 324 30.33 17.35 -17.97
C VAL A 324 30.52 18.09 -16.63
N PHE A 325 29.80 17.70 -15.56
CA PHE A 325 29.74 18.48 -14.32
C PHE A 325 30.68 18.00 -13.20
N HIS A 326 31.49 16.95 -13.42
CA HIS A 326 32.39 16.35 -12.40
C HIS A 326 31.72 16.06 -11.05
N ASP A 327 30.39 15.99 -10.98
CA ASP A 327 29.66 15.66 -9.76
C ASP A 327 29.60 14.13 -9.62
N LYS A 328 30.43 13.62 -8.70
CA LYS A 328 30.49 12.20 -8.34
C LYS A 328 29.42 11.81 -7.30
N SER A 329 28.54 12.73 -6.89
CA SER A 329 27.51 12.40 -5.92
C SER A 329 26.53 11.39 -6.55
N PRO A 330 26.40 10.16 -6.02
CA PRO A 330 25.36 9.28 -6.50
C PRO A 330 24.02 9.96 -6.21
N PHE A 331 23.12 10.00 -7.19
CA PHE A 331 21.73 10.37 -6.98
C PHE A 331 21.16 9.41 -5.91
N LYS A 332 21.27 9.79 -4.64
CA LYS A 332 20.90 8.94 -3.50
C LYS A 332 19.39 8.96 -3.41
N ARG A 333 18.73 8.04 -4.10
CA ARG A 333 17.32 7.75 -3.81
C ARG A 333 17.27 7.24 -2.38
N SER A 334 16.69 8.02 -1.47
CA SER A 334 16.45 7.59 -0.09
C SER A 334 15.36 6.53 -0.12
N VAL A 335 15.75 5.27 -0.35
CA VAL A 335 14.82 4.15 -0.21
C VAL A 335 14.57 3.99 1.29
N LYS A 336 13.36 4.35 1.74
CA LYS A 336 12.95 4.24 3.15
C LYS A 336 12.06 3.04 3.43
N ALA A 337 11.90 2.14 2.45
CA ALA A 337 10.93 1.04 2.49
C ALA A 337 11.57 -0.26 2.01
N ASN A 338 11.04 -1.39 2.50
CA ASN A 338 11.45 -2.72 2.09
C ASN A 338 10.26 -3.42 1.43
N VAL A 339 10.25 -3.44 0.10
CA VAL A 339 9.14 -4.01 -0.69
C VAL A 339 8.96 -5.51 -0.47
N ALA A 340 10.00 -6.21 0.04
CA ALA A 340 9.89 -7.61 0.41
C ALA A 340 8.80 -7.85 1.45
N ILE A 341 8.67 -6.95 2.43
CA ILE A 341 7.65 -7.04 3.48
C ILE A 341 6.25 -6.90 2.87
N ALA A 342 6.03 -5.88 2.03
CA ALA A 342 4.73 -5.69 1.38
C ALA A 342 4.36 -6.85 0.46
N SER A 343 5.33 -7.37 -0.29
CA SER A 343 5.14 -8.54 -1.15
C SER A 343 4.79 -9.79 -0.36
N ALA A 344 5.46 -10.05 0.76
CA ALA A 344 5.15 -11.17 1.63
C ALA A 344 3.74 -11.04 2.23
N ILE A 345 3.36 -9.86 2.73
CA ILE A 345 2.02 -9.60 3.31
C ILE A 345 0.91 -9.87 2.29
N THR A 346 1.03 -9.33 1.07
CA THR A 346 0.00 -9.57 0.06
C THR A 346 0.00 -11.02 -0.44
N SER A 347 1.16 -11.67 -0.47
CA SER A 347 1.27 -13.10 -0.82
C SER A 347 0.60 -13.99 0.22
N TYR A 348 0.86 -13.80 1.52
CA TYR A 348 0.15 -14.53 2.58
C TYR A 348 -1.36 -14.28 2.56
N SER A 349 -1.78 -13.06 2.23
CA SER A 349 -3.20 -12.73 2.07
C SER A 349 -3.83 -13.52 0.92
N ARG A 350 -3.15 -13.61 -0.24
CA ARG A 350 -3.60 -14.43 -1.37
C ARG A 350 -3.62 -15.92 -1.03
N ILE A 351 -2.57 -16.45 -0.37
CA ILE A 351 -2.53 -17.85 0.11
C ILE A 351 -3.73 -18.17 1.00
N HIS A 352 -4.09 -17.27 1.92
CA HIS A 352 -5.28 -17.46 2.75
C HIS A 352 -6.56 -17.52 1.91
N MET A 353 -6.73 -16.58 0.98
CA MET A 353 -7.90 -16.52 0.10
C MET A 353 -7.96 -17.66 -0.91
N ASN A 354 -6.83 -18.23 -1.32
CA ASN A 354 -6.77 -19.34 -2.28
C ASN A 354 -7.57 -20.55 -1.78
N ARG A 355 -7.56 -20.81 -0.46
CA ARG A 355 -8.35 -21.88 0.17
C ARG A 355 -9.84 -21.73 -0.10
N ILE A 356 -10.34 -20.50 -0.03
CA ILE A 356 -11.73 -20.17 -0.35
C ILE A 356 -11.93 -20.23 -1.87
N LYS A 357 -11.03 -19.63 -2.64
CA LYS A 357 -11.11 -19.63 -4.11
C LYS A 357 -11.17 -21.00 -4.73
N GLN A 358 -10.57 -22.04 -4.14
CA GLN A 358 -10.64 -23.39 -4.70
C GLN A 358 -11.99 -24.08 -4.48
N LEU A 359 -12.90 -23.53 -3.66
CA LEU A 359 -14.22 -24.12 -3.40
C LEU A 359 -15.14 -24.00 -4.63
N PRO A 360 -15.74 -25.10 -5.12
CA PRO A 360 -16.46 -25.11 -6.40
C PRO A 360 -17.70 -24.21 -6.44
N TYR A 361 -18.27 -23.87 -5.27
CA TYR A 361 -19.48 -23.07 -5.11
C TYR A 361 -19.22 -21.57 -4.87
N VAL A 362 -17.95 -21.13 -4.81
CA VAL A 362 -17.60 -19.70 -4.85
C VAL A 362 -17.84 -19.15 -6.24
N ILE A 363 -18.46 -17.98 -6.33
CA ILE A 363 -18.84 -17.35 -7.60
C ILE A 363 -18.12 -16.01 -7.84
N TYR A 364 -17.66 -15.38 -6.77
CA TYR A 364 -16.93 -14.11 -6.81
C TYR A 364 -15.98 -14.02 -5.62
N THR A 365 -14.83 -13.39 -5.82
CA THR A 365 -13.94 -12.94 -4.73
C THR A 365 -13.39 -11.56 -5.03
N ASP A 366 -13.25 -10.73 -4.00
CA ASP A 366 -12.56 -9.44 -4.08
C ASP A 366 -11.69 -9.26 -2.84
N THR A 367 -10.38 -9.39 -3.04
CA THR A 367 -9.32 -9.12 -2.07
C THR A 367 -9.40 -9.95 -0.78
N ASP A 368 -10.35 -9.65 0.10
CA ASP A 368 -10.65 -10.26 1.39
C ASP A 368 -12.08 -10.79 1.52
N SER A 369 -12.91 -10.64 0.48
CA SER A 369 -14.30 -11.08 0.47
C SER A 369 -14.57 -12.19 -0.54
N ALA A 370 -15.62 -12.97 -0.28
CA ALA A 370 -16.10 -14.04 -1.16
C ALA A 370 -17.63 -14.13 -1.17
N ILE A 371 -18.20 -14.38 -2.35
CA ILE A 371 -19.62 -14.73 -2.52
C ILE A 371 -19.72 -16.20 -2.91
N THR A 372 -20.60 -16.92 -2.22
CA THR A 372 -20.79 -18.36 -2.37
C THR A 372 -22.25 -18.72 -2.57
N THR A 373 -22.49 -19.83 -3.27
CA THR A 373 -23.84 -20.40 -3.47
C THR A 373 -24.25 -21.40 -2.38
N GLN A 374 -23.31 -21.77 -1.50
CA GLN A 374 -23.51 -22.63 -0.35
C GLN A 374 -22.76 -22.04 0.85
N PRO A 375 -23.19 -22.30 2.10
CA PRO A 375 -22.45 -21.86 3.27
C PRO A 375 -21.00 -22.35 3.25
N LEU A 376 -20.08 -21.51 3.74
CA LEU A 376 -18.72 -21.97 4.00
C LEU A 376 -18.72 -23.03 5.12
N PRO A 377 -17.75 -23.96 5.12
CA PRO A 377 -17.56 -24.91 6.21
C PRO A 377 -17.35 -24.16 7.53
N GLU A 378 -17.94 -24.64 8.63
CA GLU A 378 -17.88 -23.97 9.94
C GLU A 378 -16.46 -23.68 10.40
N HIS A 379 -15.51 -24.58 10.14
CA HIS A 379 -14.10 -24.39 10.50
C HIS A 379 -13.39 -23.24 9.76
N LEU A 380 -14.00 -22.69 8.69
CA LEU A 380 -13.51 -21.49 7.97
C LEU A 380 -14.22 -20.21 8.42
N ILE A 381 -15.24 -20.31 9.26
CA ILE A 381 -16.02 -19.18 9.75
C ILE A 381 -15.53 -18.84 11.16
N GLY A 382 -15.09 -17.60 11.36
CA GLY A 382 -14.77 -17.08 12.69
C GLY A 382 -16.04 -16.73 13.45
N ASN A 383 -16.05 -16.97 14.76
CA ASN A 383 -17.14 -16.58 15.66
C ASN A 383 -17.34 -15.05 15.76
#